data_AF-A0A3R9CHW7-F1
#
_entry.id   AF-A0A3R9CHW7-F1
#
_cell.length_a   1.000
_cell.length_b   1.000
_cell.length_c   1.000
_cell.angle_alpha   90.00
_cell.angle_beta   90.00
_cell.angle_gamma   90.00
#
_symmetry.space_group_name_H-M   'P 1'
#
loop_
_entity.id
_entity.type
_entity.pdbx_description
1 polymer ?
#
loop_
_entity_poly.entity_id
_entity_poly.type
_entity_poly.pdbx_seq_one_letter_code
_entity_poly.pdbx_strand_id
1 'polypeptide(L)'
;MTKNKKAAALPSAAQEILREQYSNDAAAQRNRVLEFLRQRGSISTIDARHLIDVMHPAARIMELRRAGHPIQTLWTHATTPEGGTHRVARYYLVHKVSEVAA
;
A
#
# COMPACT_ATOMS: atom_id res chain seq x y z
N MET A 1 35.93 -28.87 -4.18
CA MET A 1 35.39 -28.14 -3.01
C MET A 1 34.08 -27.49 -3.41
N THR A 2 33.04 -27.73 -2.61
CA THR A 2 31.73 -27.04 -2.53
C THR A 2 30.99 -26.70 -3.82
N LYS A 3 30.02 -27.57 -4.13
CA LYS A 3 28.70 -27.20 -4.65
C LYS A 3 28.14 -26.05 -3.81
N ASN A 4 27.59 -24.98 -4.41
CA ASN A 4 26.57 -24.20 -3.71
C ASN A 4 25.53 -23.53 -4.61
N LYS A 5 24.29 -23.80 -4.25
CA LYS A 5 22.99 -23.43 -4.83
C LYS A 5 22.84 -21.92 -5.04
N LYS A 6 22.21 -21.51 -6.15
CA LYS A 6 21.21 -20.43 -6.13
C LYS A 6 20.04 -20.76 -7.05
N ALA A 7 18.87 -20.44 -6.53
CA ALA A 7 17.53 -20.86 -6.92
C ALA A 7 17.28 -21.00 -8.43
N ALA A 8 16.56 -22.07 -8.79
CA ALA A 8 15.95 -22.21 -10.11
C ALA A 8 15.16 -20.94 -10.43
N ALA A 9 15.55 -20.24 -11.48
CA ALA A 9 14.72 -19.22 -12.10
C ALA A 9 13.40 -19.91 -12.50
N LEU A 10 12.31 -19.51 -11.87
CA LEU A 10 10.98 -19.95 -12.28
C LEU A 10 10.79 -19.62 -13.76
N PRO A 11 10.22 -20.52 -14.57
CA PRO A 11 10.08 -20.31 -16.00
C PRO A 11 9.21 -19.06 -16.28
N SER A 12 9.54 -18.34 -17.36
CA SER A 12 8.90 -17.10 -17.82
C SER A 12 7.38 -17.11 -17.73
N ALA A 13 6.74 -18.26 -18.01
CA ALA A 13 5.29 -18.42 -17.90
C ALA A 13 4.75 -18.15 -16.48
N ALA A 14 5.46 -18.54 -15.41
CA ALA A 14 5.05 -18.23 -14.04
C ALA A 14 5.18 -16.73 -13.73
N GLN A 15 6.16 -16.05 -14.34
CA GLN A 15 6.30 -14.59 -14.23
C GLN A 15 5.23 -13.85 -15.06
N GLU A 16 4.85 -14.37 -16.22
CA GLU A 16 3.76 -13.86 -17.07
C GLU A 16 2.38 -14.06 -16.42
N ILE A 17 2.11 -15.24 -15.86
CA ILE A 17 0.88 -15.54 -15.11
C ILE A 17 0.72 -14.60 -13.89
N LEU A 18 1.82 -14.25 -13.22
CA LEU A 18 1.82 -13.27 -12.13
C LEU A 18 1.60 -11.83 -12.64
N ARG A 19 2.03 -11.52 -13.86
CA ARG A 19 1.79 -10.23 -14.53
C ARG A 19 0.34 -10.10 -14.99
N GLU A 20 -0.30 -11.19 -15.40
CA GLU A 20 -1.73 -11.26 -15.76
C GLU A 20 -2.67 -11.07 -14.57
N GLN A 21 -2.23 -11.37 -13.35
CA GLN A 21 -3.04 -11.14 -12.13
C GLN A 21 -2.98 -9.69 -11.62
N TYR A 22 -2.16 -8.83 -12.22
CA TYR A 22 -2.03 -7.43 -11.81
C TYR A 22 -3.17 -6.59 -12.41
N SER A 23 -4.26 -6.43 -11.66
CA SER A 23 -5.36 -5.53 -12.02
C SER A 23 -5.16 -4.10 -11.48
N ASN A 24 -5.51 -3.12 -12.32
CA ASN A 24 -5.56 -1.71 -11.96
C ASN A 24 -6.99 -1.19 -11.73
N ASP A 25 -7.98 -2.07 -11.63
CA ASP A 25 -9.33 -1.69 -11.25
C ASP A 25 -9.41 -1.11 -9.82
N ALA A 26 -10.54 -0.48 -9.50
CA ALA A 26 -10.73 0.17 -8.21
C ALA A 26 -10.69 -0.80 -7.02
N ALA A 27 -11.13 -2.06 -7.19
CA ALA A 27 -11.14 -3.05 -6.11
C ALA A 27 -9.72 -3.53 -5.81
N ALA A 28 -8.92 -3.83 -6.83
CA ALA A 28 -7.51 -4.18 -6.71
C ALA A 28 -6.71 -3.06 -6.05
N GLN A 29 -6.95 -1.80 -6.43
CA GLN A 29 -6.32 -0.64 -5.79
C GLN A 29 -6.73 -0.48 -4.31
N ARG A 30 -8.02 -0.65 -3.95
CA ARG A 30 -8.46 -0.63 -2.54
C ARG A 30 -7.76 -1.71 -1.73
N ASN A 31 -7.69 -2.92 -2.27
CA ASN A 31 -7.04 -4.05 -1.61
C ASN A 31 -5.55 -3.76 -1.38
N ARG A 32 -4.84 -3.23 -2.38
CA ARG A 32 -3.45 -2.79 -2.23
C ARG A 32 -3.27 -1.78 -1.09
N VAL A 33 -4.11 -0.73 -1.05
CA VAL A 33 -4.05 0.29 0.01
C VAL A 33 -4.31 -0.34 1.38
N LEU A 34 -5.37 -1.13 1.52
CA LEU A 34 -5.74 -1.75 2.80
C LEU A 34 -4.67 -2.71 3.31
N GLU A 35 -4.12 -3.54 2.41
CA GLU A 35 -3.08 -4.50 2.76
C GLU A 35 -1.80 -3.78 3.19
N PHE A 36 -1.39 -2.76 2.45
CA PHE A 36 -0.22 -1.95 2.84
C PHE A 36 -0.45 -1.27 4.21
N LEU A 37 -1.63 -0.72 4.44
CA LEU A 37 -2.00 -0.12 5.72
C LEU A 37 -1.98 -1.12 6.88
N ARG A 38 -2.42 -2.35 6.66
CA ARG A 38 -2.35 -3.43 7.68
C ARG A 38 -0.91 -3.83 7.98
N GLN A 39 -0.07 -3.93 6.96
CA GLN A 39 1.32 -4.36 7.13
C GLN A 39 2.23 -3.27 7.69
N ARG A 40 2.01 -2.00 7.32
CA ARG A 40 2.93 -0.88 7.60
C ARG A 40 2.34 0.18 8.54
N GLY A 41 1.06 0.08 8.89
CA GLY A 41 0.33 1.00 9.76
C GLY A 41 -0.03 2.34 9.12
N SER A 42 0.76 2.85 8.17
CA SER A 42 0.49 4.12 7.48
C SER A 42 1.02 4.18 6.06
N ILE A 43 0.41 5.05 5.23
CA ILE A 43 0.89 5.35 3.87
C ILE A 43 0.62 6.82 3.51
N SER A 44 1.59 7.49 2.88
CA SER A 44 1.36 8.84 2.34
C SER A 44 0.72 8.80 0.95
N THR A 45 0.16 9.93 0.52
CA THR A 45 -0.39 10.05 -0.85
C THR A 45 0.68 9.86 -1.92
N ILE A 46 1.92 10.27 -1.66
CA ILE A 46 3.06 10.08 -2.57
C ILE A 46 3.44 8.59 -2.59
N ASP A 47 3.61 7.97 -1.43
CA ASP A 47 3.94 6.55 -1.33
C ASP A 47 2.88 5.67 -2.01
N ALA A 48 1.59 6.02 -1.86
CA ALA A 48 0.50 5.31 -2.51
C ALA A 48 0.61 5.34 -4.04
N ARG A 49 1.04 6.47 -4.62
CA ARG A 49 1.23 6.60 -6.07
C ARG A 49 2.45 5.82 -6.56
N HIS A 50 3.58 5.93 -5.86
CA HIS A 50 4.86 5.43 -6.38
C HIS A 50 5.22 4.01 -5.92
N LEU A 51 4.80 3.59 -4.73
CA LEU A 51 5.18 2.27 -4.18
C LEU A 51 4.15 1.19 -4.48
N ILE A 52 2.86 1.55 -4.53
CA ILE A 52 1.77 0.60 -4.74
C ILE A 52 0.87 0.95 -5.92
N ASP A 53 1.29 1.87 -6.80
CA ASP A 53 0.63 2.19 -8.08
C ASP A 53 -0.86 2.57 -7.96
N VAL A 54 -1.19 3.45 -7.01
CA VAL A 54 -2.55 3.95 -6.81
C VAL A 54 -2.62 5.42 -7.21
N MET A 55 -3.20 5.68 -8.39
CA MET A 55 -3.25 7.03 -8.96
C MET A 55 -4.27 7.97 -8.32
N HIS A 56 -5.25 7.45 -7.58
CA HIS A 56 -6.22 8.27 -6.85
C HIS A 56 -6.36 7.84 -5.37
N PRO A 57 -5.33 8.04 -4.53
CA PRO A 57 -5.30 7.51 -3.17
C PRO A 57 -6.46 8.01 -2.30
N ALA A 58 -6.78 9.30 -2.39
CA ALA A 58 -7.85 9.90 -1.58
C ALA A 58 -9.22 9.24 -1.82
N ALA A 59 -9.54 8.91 -3.08
CA ALA A 59 -10.77 8.19 -3.40
C ALA A 59 -10.78 6.76 -2.85
N ARG A 60 -9.66 6.02 -2.98
CA ARG A 60 -9.54 4.67 -2.41
C ARG A 60 -9.69 4.68 -0.88
N ILE A 61 -9.09 5.65 -0.21
CA ILE A 61 -9.25 5.83 1.25
C ILE A 61 -10.69 6.17 1.62
N MET A 62 -11.36 7.06 0.87
CA MET A 62 -12.77 7.38 1.09
C MET A 62 -13.65 6.13 0.95
N GLU A 63 -13.44 5.32 -0.07
CA GLU A 63 -14.17 4.07 -0.28
C GLU A 63 -13.93 3.07 0.86
N LEU A 64 -12.68 2.91 1.32
CA LEU A 64 -12.34 2.05 2.45
C LEU A 64 -12.98 2.52 3.76
N ARG A 65 -13.03 3.83 4.00
CA ARG A 65 -13.75 4.42 5.15
C ARG A 65 -15.24 4.12 5.08
N ARG A 66 -15.86 4.25 3.90
CA ARG A 66 -17.27 3.90 3.68
C ARG A 66 -17.53 2.40 3.90
N ALA A 67 -16.55 1.56 3.61
CA ALA A 67 -16.57 0.13 3.92
C ALA A 67 -16.32 -0.20 5.41
N GLY A 68 -16.14 0.81 6.28
CA GLY A 68 -16.01 0.64 7.73
C GLY A 68 -14.57 0.54 8.24
N HIS A 69 -13.56 0.72 7.39
CA HIS A 69 -12.16 0.71 7.86
C HIS A 69 -11.82 2.00 8.63
N PRO A 70 -11.32 1.90 9.88
CA PRO A 70 -11.00 3.05 10.72
C PRO A 70 -9.68 3.70 10.29
N ILE A 71 -9.72 4.54 9.25
CA ILE A 71 -8.53 5.18 8.68
C ILE A 71 -8.52 6.67 9.02
N GLN A 72 -7.52 7.13 9.76
CA GLN A 72 -7.30 8.56 10.06
C GLN A 72 -6.38 9.22 9.03
N THR A 73 -6.49 10.54 8.87
CA THR A 73 -5.60 11.34 8.03
C THR A 73 -4.85 12.33 8.90
N LEU A 74 -3.53 12.33 8.81
CA LEU A 74 -2.66 13.39 9.30
C LEU A 74 -1.98 14.08 8.12
N TRP A 75 -1.78 15.39 8.22
CA TRP A 75 -1.07 16.14 7.19
C TRP A 75 0.42 16.18 7.51
N THR A 76 1.25 15.88 6.52
CA THR A 76 2.71 15.89 6.64
C THR A 76 3.33 16.62 5.44
N HIS A 77 4.56 17.11 5.59
CA HIS A 77 5.32 17.64 4.46
C HIS A 77 6.18 16.51 3.88
N ALA A 78 6.13 16.32 2.57
CA ALA A 78 6.93 15.33 1.88
C ALA A 78 7.48 15.94 0.59
N THR A 79 8.72 15.56 0.27
CA THR A 79 9.39 15.95 -0.96
C THR A 79 9.06 14.93 -2.04
N THR A 80 8.63 15.41 -3.21
CA THR A 80 8.38 14.56 -4.37
C THR A 80 9.68 14.23 -5.09
N PRO A 81 9.71 13.22 -5.98
CA PRO A 81 10.90 12.91 -6.77
C PRO A 81 11.42 14.08 -7.62
N GLU A 82 10.55 15.03 -7.98
CA GLU A 82 10.89 16.25 -8.74
C GLU A 82 11.55 17.33 -7.87
N GLY A 83 11.71 17.09 -6.56
CA GLY A 83 12.40 17.98 -5.61
C GLY A 83 11.49 19.01 -4.93
N GLY A 84 10.19 19.04 -5.26
CA GLY A 84 9.22 19.94 -4.63
C GLY A 84 8.77 19.43 -3.26
N THR A 85 8.69 20.32 -2.27
CA THR A 85 8.09 19.99 -0.95
C THR A 85 6.62 20.36 -0.93
N HIS A 86 5.76 19.39 -0.60
CA HIS A 86 4.31 19.57 -0.57
C HIS A 86 3.74 19.10 0.76
N ARG A 87 2.68 19.76 1.20
CA ARG A 87 1.84 19.24 2.28
C ARG A 87 0.91 18.16 1.73
N VAL A 88 1.10 16.93 2.16
CA VAL A 88 0.36 15.75 1.69
C VAL A 88 -0.34 15.04 2.83
N ALA A 89 -1.40 14.30 2.51
CA ALA A 89 -2.08 13.45 3.47
C ALA A 89 -1.27 12.16 3.70
N ARG A 90 -1.16 11.77 4.97
CA ARG A 90 -0.71 10.47 5.44
C ARG A 90 -1.85 9.76 6.16
N TYR A 91 -2.16 8.56 5.70
CA TYR A 91 -3.27 7.77 6.18
C TYR A 91 -2.78 6.72 7.17
N TYR A 92 -3.49 6.55 8.27
CA TYR A 92 -3.15 5.61 9.34
C TYR A 92 -4.32 4.66 9.58
N LEU A 93 -4.06 3.36 9.63
CA LEU A 93 -5.05 2.38 10.08
C LEU A 93 -5.05 2.35 11.61
N VAL A 94 -6.20 2.62 12.20
CA VAL A 94 -6.35 2.66 13.65
C VAL A 94 -6.82 1.30 14.14
N HIS A 95 -6.04 0.69 15.02
CA HIS A 95 -6.49 -0.49 15.75
C HIS A 95 -7.22 -0.03 17.00
N LYS A 96 -8.39 -0.64 17.29
CA LYS A 96 -8.99 -0.49 18.62
C LYS A 96 -8.05 -1.16 19.61
N VAL A 97 -7.52 -0.39 20.54
CA VAL A 97 -6.90 -0.95 21.74
C VAL A 97 -8.07 -1.48 22.57
N SER A 98 -8.16 -2.81 22.69
CA SER A 98 -9.01 -3.41 23.73
C SER A 98 -8.35 -3.12 25.07
N GLU A 99 -9.02 -2.39 25.96
CA GLU A 99 -8.60 -2.27 27.35
C GLU A 99 -8.42 -3.67 27.92
N VAL A 100 -7.20 -3.97 28.37
CA VAL A 100 -6.94 -5.16 29.18
C VAL A 100 -7.50 -4.81 30.55
N ALA A 101 -8.62 -5.44 30.92
CA ALA A 101 -9.16 -5.35 32.26
C ALA A 101 -8.07 -5.79 33.25
N ALA A 102 -7.61 -4.85 34.07
CA ALA A 102 -6.72 -5.08 35.20
C ALA A 102 -7.53 -5.43 36.45
#